data_AF-A0A533Z8U8-F1
#
_entry.id   AF-A0A533Z8U8-F1
#
_cell.length_a   1.000
_cell.length_b   1.000
_cell.length_c   1.000
_cell.angle_alpha   90.00
_cell.angle_beta   90.00
_cell.angle_gamma   90.00
#
_symmetry.space_group_name_H-M   'P 1'
#
loop_
_entity.id
_entity.type
_entity.pdbx_description
1 polymer ?
#
loop_
_entity_poly.entity_id
_entity_poly.type
_entity_poly.pdbx_seq_one_letter_code
_entity_poly.pdbx_strand_id
1 'polypeptide(L)'
;MSILIALHNLRWQGRACSEAFYTDDLISFHDELSRLALEKGWLRLFVLQLDGKPVASLYGFSYHRVFYYFQAGFDPIYGKYSTGLVAMGLAIKNALEEGVEEYDLLHGDEPYKFHWARAGRELGRLELYPPGTRGLLYKGTLRLSRATRRMARRVLPTAVSDRIVLGSSAPFGNGRYAAATR
;
A
#
# COMPACT_ATOMS: atom_id res chain seq x y z
N MET A 1 -9.15 -5.77 11.61
CA MET A 1 -7.84 -5.19 11.21
C MET A 1 -6.66 -5.91 11.86
N SER A 2 -6.70 -6.20 13.17
CA SER A 2 -5.61 -6.87 13.91
C SER A 2 -4.99 -8.13 13.24
N ILE A 3 -5.81 -9.08 12.76
CA ILE A 3 -5.32 -10.31 12.09
C ILE A 3 -4.49 -9.98 10.84
N LEU A 4 -4.96 -9.03 10.02
CA LEU A 4 -4.25 -8.60 8.83
C LEU A 4 -2.88 -8.03 9.20
N ILE A 5 -2.84 -7.10 10.16
CA ILE A 5 -1.60 -6.46 10.61
C ILE A 5 -0.63 -7.51 11.14
N ALA A 6 -1.10 -8.44 11.97
CA ALA A 6 -0.28 -9.52 12.51
C ALA A 6 0.33 -10.40 11.41
N LEU A 7 -0.49 -10.88 10.45
CA LEU A 7 -0.02 -11.71 9.35
C LEU A 7 0.86 -10.92 8.36
N HIS A 8 0.62 -9.62 8.20
CA HIS A 8 1.46 -8.75 7.37
C HIS A 8 2.84 -8.58 8.00
N ASN A 9 2.90 -8.22 9.28
CA ASN A 9 4.15 -8.07 10.00
C ASN A 9 4.93 -9.39 10.02
N LEU A 10 4.25 -10.52 10.20
CA LEU A 10 4.86 -11.85 10.15
C LEU A 10 5.47 -12.18 8.78
N ARG A 11 4.77 -11.85 7.68
CA ARG A 11 5.28 -11.99 6.30
C ARG A 11 6.58 -11.21 6.07
N TRP A 12 6.68 -10.03 6.67
CA TRP A 12 7.80 -9.09 6.47
C TRP A 12 8.85 -9.16 7.58
N GLN A 13 8.66 -9.97 8.61
CA GLN A 13 9.64 -10.15 9.68
C GLN A 13 10.97 -10.67 9.10
N GLY A 14 12.07 -9.99 9.45
CA GLY A 14 13.40 -10.32 8.92
C GLY A 14 13.60 -9.96 7.43
N ARG A 15 12.65 -9.25 6.80
CA ARG A 15 12.74 -8.74 5.42
C ARG A 15 12.65 -7.23 5.43
N ALA A 16 13.54 -6.55 4.73
CA ALA A 16 13.59 -5.09 4.73
C ALA A 16 12.61 -4.47 3.72
N CYS A 17 11.29 -4.67 3.81
CA CYS A 17 10.42 -4.26 2.68
C CYS A 17 8.92 -3.98 2.95
N SER A 18 8.46 -3.69 4.18
CA SER A 18 7.15 -3.04 4.32
C SER A 18 7.09 -2.00 5.42
N GLU A 19 6.72 -0.77 5.03
CA GLU A 19 6.47 0.36 5.93
C GLU A 19 4.96 0.50 6.24
N ALA A 20 4.09 -0.38 5.73
CA ALA A 20 2.62 -0.18 5.72
C ALA A 20 1.97 -0.06 7.11
N PHE A 21 2.50 -0.76 8.12
CA PHE A 21 1.97 -0.75 9.50
C PHE A 21 3.07 -0.42 10.53
N TYR A 22 4.02 0.43 10.15
CA TYR A 22 5.23 0.67 10.96
C TYR A 22 5.02 1.61 12.16
N THR A 23 4.06 2.54 12.07
CA THR A 23 3.77 3.54 13.11
C THR A 23 2.30 3.50 13.54
N ASP A 24 2.02 4.01 14.74
CA ASP A 24 0.65 4.12 15.27
C ASP A 24 -0.24 5.03 14.39
N ASP A 25 0.34 6.07 13.78
CA ASP A 25 -0.37 6.94 12.83
C ASP A 25 -0.81 6.18 11.58
N LEU A 26 0.03 5.28 11.06
CA LEU A 26 -0.31 4.45 9.89
C LEU A 26 -1.37 3.41 10.24
N ILE A 27 -1.28 2.81 11.43
CA ILE A 27 -2.31 1.88 11.93
C ILE A 27 -3.65 2.62 12.08
N SER A 28 -3.64 3.81 12.68
CA SER A 28 -4.82 4.66 12.86
C SER A 28 -5.44 5.05 11.52
N PHE A 29 -4.62 5.40 10.53
CA PHE A 29 -5.06 5.65 9.16
C PHE A 29 -5.78 4.43 8.56
N HIS A 30 -5.21 3.24 8.71
CA HIS A 30 -5.82 2.00 8.19
C HIS A 30 -7.14 1.67 8.87
N ASP A 31 -7.26 1.90 10.17
CA ASP A 31 -8.51 1.71 10.92
C ASP A 31 -9.57 2.72 10.50
N GLU A 32 -9.22 4.00 10.34
CA GLU A 32 -10.13 5.04 9.86
C GLU A 32 -10.61 4.77 8.44
N LEU A 33 -9.68 4.49 7.52
CA LEU A 33 -9.99 4.17 6.14
C LEU A 33 -10.92 2.96 6.05
N SER A 34 -10.66 1.92 6.82
CA SER A 34 -11.46 0.70 6.79
C SER A 34 -12.87 0.92 7.33
N ARG A 35 -13.01 1.73 8.39
CA ARG A 35 -14.33 2.12 8.91
C ARG A 35 -15.15 2.88 7.87
N LEU A 36 -14.55 3.91 7.27
CA LEU A 36 -15.20 4.71 6.23
C LEU A 36 -15.56 3.85 4.99
N ALA A 37 -14.66 2.99 4.55
CA ALA A 37 -14.91 2.09 3.43
C ALA A 37 -16.01 1.06 3.76
N LEU A 38 -16.11 0.60 5.01
CA LEU A 38 -17.18 -0.31 5.43
C LEU A 38 -18.54 0.40 5.40
N GLU A 39 -18.63 1.62 5.93
CA GLU A 39 -19.85 2.44 5.91
C GLU A 39 -20.35 2.70 4.48
N LYS A 40 -19.42 2.81 3.51
CA LYS A 40 -19.74 2.97 2.09
C LYS A 40 -20.00 1.66 1.34
N GLY A 41 -19.85 0.50 2.00
CA GLY A 41 -19.97 -0.81 1.37
C GLY A 41 -18.80 -1.20 0.46
N TRP A 42 -17.69 -0.45 0.49
CA TRP A 42 -16.52 -0.69 -0.34
C TRP A 42 -15.57 -1.72 0.26
N LEU A 43 -15.49 -1.81 1.59
CA LEU A 43 -14.51 -2.68 2.25
C LEU A 43 -14.76 -4.16 1.94
N ARG A 44 -13.69 -4.88 1.61
CA ARG A 44 -13.63 -6.34 1.62
C ARG A 44 -12.42 -6.79 2.42
N LEU A 45 -12.63 -7.62 3.43
CA LEU A 45 -11.59 -8.15 4.31
C LEU A 45 -11.74 -9.67 4.38
N PHE A 46 -10.73 -10.38 3.91
CA PHE A 46 -10.71 -11.83 3.86
C PHE A 46 -9.67 -12.39 4.83
N VAL A 47 -10.03 -13.53 5.44
CA VAL A 47 -9.13 -14.32 6.28
C VAL A 47 -9.23 -15.78 5.84
N LEU A 48 -8.13 -16.32 5.34
CA LEU A 48 -7.98 -17.74 5.06
C LEU A 48 -7.57 -18.45 6.35
N GLN A 49 -8.31 -19.50 6.70
CA GLN A 49 -8.05 -20.31 7.89
C GLN A 49 -7.71 -21.74 7.50
N LEU A 50 -6.79 -22.35 8.24
CA LEU A 50 -6.49 -23.78 8.19
C LEU A 50 -6.66 -24.32 9.61
N ASP A 51 -7.55 -25.30 9.78
CA ASP A 51 -7.88 -25.89 11.09
C ASP A 51 -8.23 -24.84 12.16
N GLY A 52 -8.99 -23.80 11.76
CA GLY A 52 -9.39 -22.69 12.64
C GLY A 52 -8.29 -21.67 12.94
N LYS A 53 -7.07 -21.82 12.39
CA LYS A 53 -5.98 -20.85 12.53
C LYS A 53 -5.92 -19.93 11.30
N PRO A 54 -5.90 -18.60 11.46
CA PRO A 54 -5.61 -17.67 10.37
C PRO A 54 -4.20 -17.90 9.78
N VAL A 55 -4.14 -18.15 8.47
CA VAL A 55 -2.87 -18.42 7.76
C VAL A 55 -2.57 -17.38 6.67
N ALA A 56 -3.59 -16.69 6.16
CA ALA A 56 -3.44 -15.56 5.26
C ALA A 56 -4.61 -14.59 5.45
N SER A 57 -4.35 -13.32 5.18
CA SER A 57 -5.36 -12.27 5.20
C SER A 57 -5.05 -11.26 4.12
N LEU A 58 -6.10 -10.72 3.50
CA LEU A 58 -5.98 -9.60 2.60
C LEU A 58 -7.19 -8.71 2.73
N TYR A 59 -7.02 -7.44 2.44
CA TYR A 59 -8.13 -6.52 2.33
C TYR A 59 -7.96 -5.57 1.16
N GLY A 60 -9.09 -5.13 0.66
CA GLY A 60 -9.20 -4.28 -0.50
C GLY A 60 -10.54 -3.57 -0.53
N PHE A 61 -10.78 -2.89 -1.65
CA PHE A 61 -11.96 -2.06 -1.84
C PHE A 61 -12.67 -2.41 -3.14
N SER A 62 -13.96 -2.68 -3.08
CA SER A 62 -14.83 -2.79 -4.24
C SER A 62 -15.49 -1.43 -4.51
N TYR A 63 -15.09 -0.78 -5.60
CA TYR A 63 -15.57 0.55 -5.97
C TYR A 63 -15.70 0.65 -7.48
N HIS A 64 -16.84 1.12 -7.97
CA HIS A 64 -17.16 1.21 -9.40
C HIS A 64 -16.82 -0.05 -10.22
N ARG A 65 -17.20 -1.23 -9.68
CA ARG A 65 -16.97 -2.54 -10.32
C ARG A 65 -15.50 -2.89 -10.52
N VAL A 66 -14.60 -2.25 -9.77
CA VAL A 66 -13.19 -2.58 -9.67
C VAL A 66 -12.87 -3.00 -8.23
N PHE A 67 -12.17 -4.11 -8.06
CA PHE A 67 -11.60 -4.51 -6.78
C PHE A 67 -10.15 -4.05 -6.70
N TYR A 68 -9.81 -3.25 -5.70
CA TYR A 68 -8.46 -2.75 -5.45
C TYR A 68 -7.79 -3.55 -4.34
N TYR A 69 -6.78 -4.35 -4.68
CA TYR A 69 -6.04 -5.20 -3.74
C TYR A 69 -5.01 -4.37 -2.95
N PHE A 70 -5.36 -3.97 -1.73
CA PHE A 70 -4.63 -2.92 -1.02
C PHE A 70 -3.51 -3.44 -0.12
N GLN A 71 -3.80 -4.32 0.84
CA GLN A 71 -2.77 -4.95 1.67
C GLN A 71 -3.07 -6.42 1.92
N ALA A 72 -2.02 -7.19 2.14
CA ALA A 72 -2.12 -8.58 2.52
C ALA A 72 -0.97 -9.03 3.41
N GLY A 73 -1.22 -10.11 4.14
CA GLY A 73 -0.28 -10.80 5.00
C GLY A 73 -0.52 -12.31 4.96
N PHE A 74 0.52 -13.09 5.27
CA PHE A 74 0.39 -14.53 5.42
C PHE A 74 1.47 -15.05 6.37
N ASP A 75 1.19 -16.17 7.01
CA ASP A 75 2.13 -16.85 7.89
C ASP A 75 3.15 -17.65 7.04
N PRO A 76 4.44 -17.28 7.03
CA PRO A 76 5.46 -17.91 6.20
C PRO A 76 5.67 -19.40 6.46
N ILE A 77 5.27 -19.93 7.62
CA ILE A 77 5.38 -21.37 7.90
C ILE A 77 4.52 -22.20 6.94
N TYR A 78 3.46 -21.60 6.39
CA TYR A 78 2.60 -22.21 5.37
C TYR A 78 3.01 -21.84 3.94
N GLY A 79 4.20 -21.24 3.74
CA GLY A 79 4.67 -20.78 2.44
C GLY A 79 4.70 -21.86 1.36
N LYS A 80 4.98 -23.13 1.74
CA LYS A 80 4.93 -24.28 0.82
C LYS A 80 3.55 -24.53 0.19
N TYR A 81 2.48 -24.05 0.82
CA TYR A 81 1.10 -24.18 0.33
C TYR A 81 0.61 -22.93 -0.40
N SER A 82 1.48 -21.92 -0.57
CA SER A 82 1.14 -20.66 -1.25
C SER A 82 -0.12 -19.99 -0.70
N THR A 83 -0.31 -19.99 0.62
CA THR A 83 -1.54 -19.51 1.28
C THR A 83 -1.93 -18.09 0.89
N GLY A 84 -0.96 -17.21 0.64
CA GLY A 84 -1.21 -15.87 0.10
C GLY A 84 -1.83 -15.87 -1.30
N LEU A 85 -1.36 -16.74 -2.21
CA LEU A 85 -1.93 -16.88 -3.56
C LEU A 85 -3.29 -17.58 -3.53
N VAL A 86 -3.48 -18.55 -2.65
CA VAL A 86 -4.80 -19.20 -2.45
C VAL A 86 -5.81 -18.17 -1.96
N ALA A 87 -5.46 -17.38 -0.94
CA ALA A 87 -6.33 -16.30 -0.44
C ALA A 87 -6.66 -15.29 -1.55
N MET A 88 -5.68 -14.92 -2.38
CA MET A 88 -5.88 -14.03 -3.53
C MET A 88 -6.82 -14.63 -4.57
N GLY A 89 -6.62 -15.90 -4.96
CA GLY A 89 -7.50 -16.57 -5.93
C GLY A 89 -8.95 -16.66 -5.44
N LEU A 90 -9.15 -16.92 -4.14
CA LEU A 90 -10.48 -16.90 -3.54
C LEU A 90 -11.10 -15.49 -3.52
N ALA A 91 -10.30 -14.45 -3.26
CA ALA A 91 -10.75 -13.08 -3.33
C ALA A 91 -11.12 -12.64 -4.76
N ILE A 92 -10.35 -13.07 -5.77
CA ILE A 92 -10.68 -12.84 -7.19
C ILE A 92 -12.01 -13.52 -7.53
N LYS A 93 -12.19 -14.78 -7.14
CA LYS A 93 -13.46 -15.50 -7.36
C LYS A 93 -14.64 -14.76 -6.71
N ASN A 94 -14.50 -14.35 -5.46
CA ASN A 94 -15.55 -13.61 -4.75
C ASN A 94 -15.84 -12.26 -5.42
N ALA A 95 -14.83 -11.52 -5.86
CA ALA A 95 -15.02 -10.26 -6.59
C ALA A 95 -15.84 -10.47 -7.88
N LEU A 96 -15.55 -11.53 -8.65
CA LEU A 96 -16.29 -11.87 -9.86
C LEU A 96 -17.76 -12.21 -9.54
N GLU A 97 -18.01 -12.96 -8.46
CA GLU A 97 -19.36 -13.27 -7.98
C GLU A 97 -20.14 -12.00 -7.55
N GLU A 98 -19.43 -10.97 -7.08
CA GLU A 98 -20.00 -9.65 -6.77
C GLU A 98 -20.19 -8.74 -7.99
N GLY A 99 -19.86 -9.20 -9.20
CA GLY A 99 -20.03 -8.44 -10.45
C GLY A 99 -18.94 -7.39 -10.73
N VAL A 100 -17.78 -7.54 -10.07
CA VAL A 100 -16.56 -6.79 -10.40
C VAL A 100 -16.07 -7.17 -11.79
N GLU A 101 -15.74 -6.18 -12.61
CA GLU A 101 -15.20 -6.35 -13.96
C GLU A 101 -13.67 -6.36 -13.99
N GLU A 102 -13.03 -5.79 -12.98
CA GLU A 102 -11.58 -5.66 -12.91
C GLU A 102 -11.04 -5.91 -11.50
N TYR A 103 -9.97 -6.71 -11.40
CA TYR A 103 -9.20 -6.89 -10.17
C TYR A 103 -7.85 -6.18 -10.29
N ASP A 104 -7.74 -4.98 -9.74
CA ASP A 104 -6.55 -4.14 -9.77
C ASP A 104 -5.59 -4.54 -8.64
N LEU A 105 -4.43 -5.10 -9.03
CA LEU A 105 -3.36 -5.54 -8.12
C LEU A 105 -2.49 -4.38 -7.61
N LEU A 106 -2.86 -3.15 -7.95
CA LEU A 106 -2.20 -1.89 -7.61
C LEU A 106 -0.75 -1.81 -8.09
N HIS A 107 -0.09 -0.73 -7.69
CA HIS A 107 1.31 -0.47 -8.00
C HIS A 107 2.25 -1.58 -7.51
N GLY A 108 3.35 -1.80 -8.25
CA GLY A 108 4.38 -2.78 -7.95
C GLY A 108 4.48 -3.84 -9.04
N ASP A 109 5.69 -4.36 -9.22
CA ASP A 109 6.07 -5.35 -10.23
C ASP A 109 6.33 -6.74 -9.61
N GLU A 110 5.68 -7.05 -8.48
CA GLU A 110 5.89 -8.31 -7.79
C GLU A 110 5.58 -9.50 -8.71
N PRO A 111 6.48 -10.49 -8.84
CA PRO A 111 6.36 -11.57 -9.82
C PRO A 111 5.03 -12.33 -9.79
N TYR A 112 4.42 -12.47 -8.60
CA TYR A 112 3.16 -13.19 -8.45
C TYR A 112 1.98 -12.52 -9.18
N LYS A 113 2.04 -11.21 -9.47
CA LYS A 113 0.95 -10.50 -10.16
C LYS A 113 0.77 -11.03 -11.58
N PHE A 114 1.86 -11.43 -12.22
CA PHE A 114 1.87 -11.99 -13.57
C PHE A 114 1.30 -13.41 -13.67
N HIS A 115 1.02 -14.06 -12.54
CA HIS A 115 0.23 -15.30 -12.53
C HIS A 115 -1.25 -15.04 -12.83
N TRP A 116 -1.74 -13.82 -12.55
CA TRP A 116 -3.15 -13.45 -12.63
C TRP A 116 -3.46 -12.45 -13.73
N ALA A 117 -2.55 -11.50 -13.97
CA ALA A 117 -2.74 -10.43 -14.94
C ALA A 117 -1.68 -10.47 -16.04
N ARG A 118 -2.13 -10.38 -17.30
CA ARG A 118 -1.25 -10.25 -18.48
C ARG A 118 -1.04 -8.81 -18.93
N ALA A 119 -1.86 -7.90 -18.44
CA ALA A 119 -1.83 -6.47 -18.76
C ALA A 119 -1.44 -5.66 -17.52
N GLY A 120 -0.82 -4.50 -17.75
CA GLY A 120 -0.48 -3.54 -16.71
C GLY A 120 -0.79 -2.11 -17.17
N ARG A 121 -0.87 -1.19 -16.21
CA ARG A 121 -1.02 0.24 -16.46
C ARG A 121 0.27 0.95 -16.09
N GLU A 122 0.79 1.76 -17.01
CA GLU A 122 1.93 2.62 -16.71
C GLU A 122 1.46 3.85 -15.92
N LEU A 123 2.04 4.03 -14.73
CA LEU A 123 1.82 5.21 -13.92
C LEU A 123 3.00 6.18 -14.12
N GLY A 124 2.73 7.26 -14.84
CA GLY A 124 3.70 8.34 -15.05
C GLY A 124 3.62 9.41 -13.96
N ARG A 125 4.76 10.04 -13.65
CA ARG A 125 4.81 11.26 -12.84
C ARG A 125 5.21 12.43 -13.73
N LEU A 126 4.32 13.40 -13.87
CA LEU A 126 4.63 14.67 -14.53
C LEU A 126 4.98 15.71 -13.47
N GLU A 127 6.15 16.34 -13.62
CA GLU A 127 6.59 17.43 -12.75
C GLU A 127 6.80 18.69 -13.60
N LEU A 128 5.98 19.71 -13.33
CA LEU A 128 6.03 20.98 -14.05
C LEU A 128 6.74 22.03 -13.21
N TYR A 129 7.62 22.78 -13.85
CA TYR A 129 8.41 23.85 -13.24
C TYR A 129 8.24 25.12 -14.08
N PRO A 130 8.21 26.32 -13.45
CA PRO A 130 8.12 27.56 -14.20
C PRO A 130 9.33 27.72 -15.14
N PRO A 131 9.19 28.38 -16.31
CA PRO A 131 10.30 28.60 -17.22
C PRO A 131 11.39 29.47 -16.58
N GLY A 132 12.65 29.22 -16.96
CA GLY A 132 13.81 29.99 -16.52
C GLY A 132 14.59 29.41 -15.33
N THR A 133 15.51 30.21 -14.79
CA THR A 133 16.48 29.79 -13.76
C THR A 133 15.84 29.35 -12.45
N ARG A 134 14.70 29.95 -12.07
CA ARG A 134 13.94 29.55 -10.88
C ARG A 134 13.45 28.10 -10.99
N GLY A 135 12.90 27.71 -12.13
CA GLY A 135 12.46 26.33 -12.36
C GLY A 135 13.61 25.32 -12.35
N LEU A 136 14.77 25.70 -12.90
CA LEU A 136 15.99 24.88 -12.85
C LEU A 136 16.47 24.69 -11.41
N LEU A 137 16.46 25.73 -10.59
CA LEU A 137 16.81 25.65 -9.17
C LEU A 137 15.85 24.72 -8.41
N TYR A 138 14.53 24.88 -8.56
CA TYR A 138 13.54 23.99 -7.93
C TYR A 138 13.72 22.53 -8.36
N LYS A 139 13.95 22.27 -9.65
CA LYS A 139 14.23 20.93 -10.16
C LYS A 139 15.50 20.36 -9.57
N GLY A 140 16.56 21.18 -9.44
CA GLY A 140 17.83 20.80 -8.86
C GLY A 140 17.72 20.45 -7.37
N THR A 141 17.05 21.28 -6.57
CA THR A 141 16.88 21.05 -5.13
C THR A 141 16.02 19.82 -4.85
N LEU A 142 14.95 19.59 -5.61
CA LEU A 142 14.11 18.40 -5.47
C LEU A 142 14.82 17.12 -5.92
N ARG A 143 15.65 17.18 -6.97
CA ARG A 143 16.49 16.03 -7.36
C ARG A 143 17.53 15.72 -6.29
N LEU A 144 18.16 16.74 -5.73
CA LEU A 144 19.16 16.59 -4.68
C LEU A 144 18.53 16.01 -3.41
N SER A 145 17.39 16.52 -2.95
CA SER A 145 16.70 16.00 -1.76
C SER A 145 16.25 14.54 -1.92
N ARG A 146 15.87 14.13 -3.13
CA ARG A 146 15.54 12.73 -3.42
C ARG A 146 16.77 11.84 -3.50
N ALA A 147 17.85 12.32 -4.11
CA ALA A 147 19.12 11.61 -4.17
C ALA A 147 19.70 11.41 -2.76
N THR A 148 19.65 12.43 -1.91
CA THR A 148 20.07 12.34 -0.51
C THR A 148 19.16 11.40 0.27
N ARG A 149 17.83 11.43 0.09
CA ARG A 149 16.90 10.45 0.71
C ARG A 149 17.18 9.01 0.27
N ARG A 150 17.46 8.79 -1.02
CA ARG A 150 17.80 7.46 -1.56
C ARG A 150 19.16 6.94 -1.04
N MET A 151 20.12 7.84 -0.88
CA MET A 151 21.45 7.52 -0.36
C MET A 151 21.43 7.30 1.15
N ALA A 152 20.69 8.12 1.90
CA ALA A 152 20.46 7.96 3.34
C ALA A 152 19.85 6.59 3.66
N ARG A 153 18.85 6.13 2.89
CA ARG A 153 18.26 4.79 3.03
C ARG A 153 19.24 3.63 2.73
N ARG A 154 20.35 3.89 2.02
CA ARG A 154 21.37 2.87 1.69
C ARG A 154 22.54 2.82 2.67
N VAL A 155 22.84 3.94 3.33
CA VAL A 155 24.09 4.10 4.09
C VAL A 155 23.84 4.24 5.59
N LEU A 156 22.68 4.76 6.00
CA LEU A 156 22.41 5.02 7.42
C LEU A 156 21.64 3.86 8.07
N PRO A 157 21.99 3.48 9.31
CA PRO A 157 21.18 2.56 10.12
C PRO A 157 19.74 3.08 10.26
N THR A 158 18.75 2.18 10.23
CA THR A 158 17.31 2.48 10.14
C THR A 158 16.87 3.57 11.13
N ALA A 159 17.38 3.52 12.36
CA ALA A 159 17.09 4.47 13.44
C ALA A 159 17.49 5.94 13.15
N VAL A 160 18.47 6.18 12.27
CA VAL A 160 18.91 7.53 11.87
C VAL A 160 18.14 8.01 10.64
N SER A 161 17.73 7.08 9.78
CA SER A 161 16.93 7.39 8.59
C SER A 161 15.56 7.96 8.95
N ASP A 162 14.91 7.44 9.99
CA ASP A 162 13.59 7.90 10.45
C ASP A 162 13.63 9.33 11.01
N ARG A 163 14.71 9.71 11.70
CA ARG A 163 14.90 11.09 12.20
C ARG A 163 15.10 12.11 11.08
N ILE A 164 15.79 11.74 10.00
CA ILE A 164 15.97 12.61 8.82
C ILE A 164 14.66 12.70 8.02
N VAL A 165 13.87 11.62 7.97
CA VAL A 165 12.55 11.59 7.33
C VAL A 165 11.55 12.49 8.07
N LEU A 166 11.57 12.51 9.41
CA LEU A 166 10.70 13.36 10.23
C LEU A 166 11.16 14.83 10.28
N GLY A 167 12.47 15.08 10.34
CA GLY A 167 13.05 16.43 10.46
C GLY A 167 13.11 17.27 9.17
N SER A 168 12.78 16.69 8.01
CA SER A 168 12.79 17.37 6.71
C SER A 168 11.40 17.53 6.08
N SER A 169 10.35 17.50 6.89
CA SER A 169 8.98 17.83 6.50
C SER A 169 8.87 19.30 6.07
N ALA A 170 9.28 19.59 4.83
CA ALA A 170 8.65 20.67 4.07
C ALA A 170 7.15 20.33 3.94
N PRO A 171 6.25 21.29 4.12
CA PRO A 171 4.85 21.02 4.41
C PRO A 171 4.19 20.39 3.18
N PHE A 172 3.93 19.09 3.24
CA PHE A 172 2.82 18.55 2.46
C PHE A 172 1.55 19.11 3.11
N GLY A 173 0.83 19.89 2.30
CA GLY A 173 -0.14 20.85 2.76
C GLY A 173 -1.19 20.29 3.70
N ASN A 174 -1.47 21.07 4.74
CA ASN A 174 -2.81 21.23 5.30
C ASN A 174 -3.80 21.51 4.15
N GLY A 175 -4.32 20.45 3.55
CA GLY A 175 -5.51 20.49 2.72
C GLY A 175 -6.70 20.64 3.65
N ARG A 176 -6.95 21.86 4.13
CA ARG A 176 -8.29 22.25 4.58
C ARG A 176 -9.25 22.02 3.41
N TYR A 177 -9.97 20.90 3.43
CA TYR A 177 -11.22 20.81 2.69
C TYR A 177 -12.21 21.73 3.41
N ALA A 178 -12.20 23.01 3.04
CA ALA A 178 -13.33 23.87 3.28
C ALA A 178 -14.47 23.31 2.42
N ALA A 179 -15.45 22.73 3.09
CA ALA A 179 -16.72 22.34 2.52
C ALA A 179 -17.31 23.52 1.75
N ALA A 180 -17.42 23.37 0.43
CA ALA A 180 -18.38 24.12 -0.35
C ALA A 180 -19.76 23.68 0.14
N THR A 181 -20.42 24.57 0.89
CA THR A 181 -21.84 24.44 1.21
C THR A 181 -22.55 25.58 0.51
N ARG A 182 -23.44 25.20 -0.41
CA ARG A 182 -24.63 25.91 -0.93
C ARG A 182 -24.50 27.38 -1.30
#